data_AF-A0A9C7UZF0-F1
#
_entry.id   AF-A0A9C7UZF0-F1
#
_cell.length_a   1.000
_cell.length_b   1.000
_cell.length_c   1.000
_cell.angle_alpha   90.00
_cell.angle_beta   90.00
_cell.angle_gamma   90.00
#
_symmetry.space_group_name_H-M   'P 1'
#
loop_
_entity.id
_entity.type
_entity.pdbx_description
1 polymer ?
#
loop_
_entity_poly.entity_id
_entity_poly.type
_entity_poly.pdbx_seq_one_letter_code
_entity_poly.pdbx_strand_id
1 'polypeptide(L)'
;MAKLSKTTRTVIIAAAVLLVLGAALLVLMLTGSGNNDDTSGAVTNESSTSEADSSGSDGTSSDSGSSSGDSDKIAITEKEQENVLKMEVTNSTGSYSFERQQREVSSTDDDGNVSTTTEYYWISPELEGVDHNDSTIGSFVRCMAGLSASSMVEKDAQDLEKYGLADPEAEVKVTFDDGSSADICFGIRNPASTNYVYCMTKGSSDVMQASYYSTGSAFYDIKDFVNLVLTESYNTNNPQELDYLVVERKDLDEPVRIEYMYDIAEESENEDSVITTFNTHRITEPITAELDTTSGQTICYGLYSLSASSCEYIAPTEQEIADAGLDDPFCKVSFKYGGKERVLLLGNEIRTTSGEGDSAVSTVTGYYAMFEGDRIVYSISTDNAPWYTFQVQDIMSRRPISPYIYTIDTLTVTTPDGEYVFKVNGTADDHSFTCGDTVLNDANFKSFYQHLITSMGEELYFSDEQLDPYITLDFKYREEYYDTYGRSEDVIAFYKSDDRKNIVSVNGDILYKVRQIYTQRLLENLDALFNGGEIKLDW
;
A
#
# COMPACT_ATOMS: atom_id res chain seq x y z
N MET A 1 22.51 5.81 -20.95
CA MET A 1 21.79 4.99 -19.95
C MET A 1 20.95 3.98 -20.69
N ALA A 2 20.85 2.74 -20.19
CA ALA A 2 20.21 1.63 -20.88
C ALA A 2 18.69 1.82 -21.00
N LYS A 3 18.11 1.48 -22.15
CA LYS A 3 16.66 1.34 -22.36
C LYS A 3 16.10 0.43 -21.26
N LEU A 4 15.12 0.90 -20.50
CA LEU A 4 14.37 0.04 -19.59
C LEU A 4 13.20 -0.53 -20.36
N SER A 5 13.18 -1.84 -20.53
CA SER A 5 12.04 -2.51 -21.12
C SER A 5 10.82 -2.37 -20.21
N LYS A 6 9.63 -2.51 -20.79
CA LYS A 6 8.34 -2.61 -20.08
C LYS A 6 8.45 -3.57 -18.90
N THR A 7 9.15 -4.70 -19.09
CA THR A 7 9.44 -5.71 -18.06
C THR A 7 10.18 -5.14 -16.86
N THR A 8 11.19 -4.29 -17.04
CA THR A 8 11.96 -3.76 -15.90
C THR A 8 11.17 -2.73 -15.08
N ARG A 9 10.32 -1.91 -15.72
CA ARG A 9 9.40 -1.00 -15.01
C ARG A 9 8.35 -1.78 -14.23
N THR A 10 7.73 -2.78 -14.86
CA THR A 10 6.79 -3.68 -14.17
C THR A 10 7.45 -4.43 -13.01
N VAL A 11 8.71 -4.85 -13.15
CA VAL A 11 9.47 -5.51 -12.07
C VAL A 11 9.77 -4.54 -10.93
N ILE A 12 10.07 -3.27 -11.18
CA ILE A 12 10.29 -2.27 -10.12
C ILE A 12 8.99 -1.97 -9.37
N ILE A 13 7.88 -1.76 -10.08
CA ILE A 13 6.56 -1.55 -9.47
C ILE A 13 6.15 -2.80 -8.68
N ALA A 14 6.30 -3.99 -9.26
CA ALA A 14 6.01 -5.25 -8.58
C ALA A 14 6.92 -5.46 -7.35
N ALA A 15 8.20 -5.10 -7.41
CA ALA A 15 9.12 -5.23 -6.28
C ALA A 15 8.79 -4.25 -5.14
N ALA A 16 8.39 -3.01 -5.44
CA ALA A 16 7.94 -2.04 -4.45
C ALA A 16 6.61 -2.47 -3.80
N VAL A 17 5.65 -2.94 -4.62
CA VAL A 17 4.38 -3.51 -4.14
C VAL A 17 4.63 -4.77 -3.30
N LEU A 18 5.56 -5.65 -3.69
CA LEU A 18 5.94 -6.83 -2.90
C LEU A 18 6.63 -6.46 -1.59
N LEU A 19 7.33 -5.33 -1.51
CA LEU A 19 7.89 -4.82 -0.25
C LEU A 19 6.80 -4.33 0.70
N VAL A 20 5.80 -3.60 0.19
CA VAL A 20 4.65 -3.14 0.97
C VAL A 20 3.75 -4.30 1.39
N LEU A 21 3.43 -5.22 0.47
CA LEU A 21 2.70 -6.46 0.77
C LEU A 21 3.49 -7.36 1.71
N GLY A 22 4.81 -7.44 1.55
CA GLY A 22 5.71 -8.20 2.42
C GLY A 22 5.73 -7.63 3.84
N ALA A 23 5.72 -6.30 3.99
CA ALA A 23 5.58 -5.64 5.29
C ALA A 23 4.17 -5.88 5.89
N ALA A 24 3.10 -5.80 5.10
CA ALA A 24 1.74 -6.11 5.56
C ALA A 24 1.59 -7.58 6.00
N LEU A 25 2.22 -8.51 5.28
CA LEU A 25 2.22 -9.94 5.61
C LEU A 25 3.11 -10.23 6.84
N LEU A 26 4.22 -9.49 7.00
CA LEU A 26 5.05 -9.52 8.21
C LEU A 26 4.28 -8.96 9.42
N VAL A 27 3.49 -7.89 9.25
CA VAL A 27 2.60 -7.35 10.29
C VAL A 27 1.48 -8.34 10.60
N LEU A 28 0.88 -9.02 9.62
CA LEU A 28 -0.07 -10.12 9.85
C LEU A 28 0.57 -11.31 10.59
N MET A 29 1.83 -11.64 10.30
CA MET A 29 2.58 -12.68 11.00
C MET A 29 3.06 -12.26 12.41
N LEU A 30 3.33 -10.97 12.62
CA LEU A 30 3.80 -10.42 13.90
C LEU A 30 2.66 -9.96 14.83
N THR A 31 1.46 -9.70 14.29
CA THR A 31 0.23 -9.43 15.05
C THR A 31 -0.52 -10.72 15.40
N GLY A 32 -0.08 -11.87 14.87
CA GLY A 32 -0.30 -13.18 15.46
C GLY A 32 0.44 -13.32 16.79
N SER A 33 -0.12 -12.71 17.85
CA SER A 33 0.22 -12.85 19.28
C SER A 33 1.63 -13.36 19.61
N GLY A 34 2.51 -12.44 19.99
CA GLY A 34 3.74 -12.77 20.71
C GLY A 34 3.90 -11.91 21.96
N ASN A 35 3.84 -12.56 23.14
CA ASN A 35 4.61 -12.12 24.30
C ASN A 35 4.96 -13.35 25.16
N ASN A 36 6.17 -13.90 24.99
CA ASN A 36 7.29 -13.74 25.91
C ASN A 36 8.38 -14.81 25.72
N ASP A 37 9.61 -14.34 25.94
CA ASP A 37 10.92 -15.01 25.91
C ASP A 37 10.95 -16.42 26.52
N ASP A 38 11.65 -17.35 25.84
CA ASP A 38 12.97 -17.81 26.29
C ASP A 38 13.64 -18.78 25.28
N THR A 39 14.81 -18.36 24.78
CA THR A 39 16.01 -19.16 24.46
C THR A 39 15.86 -20.60 23.90
N SER A 40 16.17 -20.82 22.61
CA SER A 40 17.30 -21.65 22.13
C SER A 40 17.21 -22.07 20.65
N GLY A 41 18.36 -22.04 19.97
CA GLY A 41 18.70 -23.01 18.91
C GLY A 41 18.43 -22.62 17.47
N ALA A 42 19.30 -21.78 16.90
CA ALA A 42 19.43 -21.61 15.46
C ALA A 42 19.83 -22.94 14.78
N VAL A 43 19.06 -23.37 13.77
CA VAL A 43 19.57 -24.17 12.65
C VAL A 43 18.89 -23.69 11.38
N THR A 44 19.65 -22.94 10.58
CA THR A 44 19.36 -22.57 9.20
C THR A 44 19.42 -23.81 8.32
N ASN A 45 18.41 -24.02 7.47
CA ASN A 45 18.60 -24.80 6.24
C ASN A 45 17.84 -24.14 5.10
N GLU A 46 18.60 -23.46 4.24
CA GLU A 46 18.19 -23.03 2.92
C GLU A 46 17.96 -24.26 2.04
N SER A 47 16.91 -24.23 1.22
CA SER A 47 16.77 -25.14 0.08
C SER A 47 16.15 -24.38 -1.08
N SER A 48 17.03 -24.03 -2.00
CA SER A 48 16.78 -23.44 -3.30
C SER A 48 15.81 -24.29 -4.14
N THR A 49 14.86 -23.63 -4.79
CA THR A 49 14.01 -24.19 -5.84
C THR A 49 14.77 -24.22 -7.17
N SER A 50 14.78 -25.36 -7.84
CA SER A 50 15.19 -25.50 -9.24
C SER A 50 14.10 -26.26 -10.00
N GLU A 51 13.66 -25.67 -11.11
CA GLU A 51 12.69 -26.23 -12.04
C GLU A 51 13.23 -27.45 -12.81
N ALA A 52 12.32 -28.37 -13.15
CA ALA A 52 12.42 -29.21 -14.34
C ALA A 52 11.04 -29.77 -14.74
N ASP A 53 10.64 -29.44 -15.97
CA ASP A 53 9.60 -30.08 -16.77
C ASP A 53 9.86 -31.59 -16.98
N SER A 54 8.82 -32.43 -16.92
CA SER A 54 8.30 -33.19 -18.08
C SER A 54 7.15 -34.15 -17.72
N SER A 55 6.10 -34.08 -18.53
CA SER A 55 5.12 -35.12 -18.95
C SER A 55 5.21 -36.56 -18.40
N GLY A 56 4.04 -37.12 -18.05
CA GLY A 56 3.83 -38.58 -18.03
C GLY A 56 2.58 -39.01 -17.26
N SER A 57 1.67 -39.72 -17.94
CA SER A 57 0.36 -40.17 -17.48
C SER A 57 0.38 -41.37 -16.51
N ASP A 58 -0.82 -41.65 -16.03
CA ASP A 58 -1.38 -42.88 -15.44
C ASP A 58 -1.33 -43.05 -13.93
N GLY A 59 -2.55 -43.20 -13.41
CA GLY A 59 -2.86 -43.29 -12.02
C GLY A 59 -2.38 -44.57 -11.36
N THR A 60 -2.15 -44.47 -10.06
CA THR A 60 -2.39 -45.56 -9.13
C THR A 60 -2.65 -44.92 -7.78
N SER A 61 -3.77 -45.30 -7.18
CA SER A 61 -4.12 -45.09 -5.78
C SER A 61 -2.94 -45.41 -4.87
N SER A 62 -2.51 -44.46 -4.06
CA SER A 62 -1.60 -44.70 -2.94
C SER A 62 -2.22 -44.18 -1.65
N ASP A 63 -2.96 -45.10 -1.04
CA ASP A 63 -3.17 -45.17 0.40
C ASP A 63 -1.82 -44.97 1.10
N SER A 64 -1.72 -43.92 1.91
CA SER A 64 -0.55 -43.67 2.76
C SER A 64 -1.01 -43.17 4.12
N GLY A 65 -1.35 -44.16 4.96
CA GLY A 65 -0.73 -44.25 6.28
C GLY A 65 -1.17 -43.19 7.27
N SER A 66 -2.42 -43.32 7.72
CA SER A 66 -2.86 -42.81 9.01
C SER A 66 -1.86 -43.19 10.11
N SER A 67 -1.13 -42.20 10.63
CA SER A 67 -0.41 -42.34 11.89
C SER A 67 -1.42 -42.13 13.01
N SER A 68 -1.85 -43.24 13.59
CA SER A 68 -2.68 -43.36 14.77
C SER A 68 -2.07 -42.60 15.96
N GLY A 69 -2.55 -41.38 16.19
CA GLY A 69 -2.69 -40.80 17.51
C GLY A 69 -4.17 -40.62 17.76
N ASP A 70 -4.88 -41.71 18.07
CA ASP A 70 -6.27 -41.67 18.47
C ASP A 70 -6.32 -41.02 19.87
N SER A 71 -6.30 -39.70 19.91
CA SER A 71 -6.86 -38.97 21.04
C SER A 71 -8.37 -39.04 20.87
N ASP A 72 -9.08 -39.65 21.81
CA ASP A 72 -10.54 -39.73 21.89
C ASP A 72 -11.18 -38.32 21.83
N LYS A 73 -11.25 -37.71 20.64
CA LYS A 73 -11.94 -36.45 20.43
C LYS A 73 -13.44 -36.72 20.53
N ILE A 74 -14.13 -35.90 21.30
CA ILE A 74 -15.56 -36.04 21.54
C ILE A 74 -16.26 -35.12 20.55
N ALA A 75 -16.94 -35.68 19.56
CA ALA A 75 -17.67 -34.85 18.61
C ALA A 75 -18.83 -34.12 19.30
N ILE A 76 -18.90 -32.80 19.11
CA ILE A 76 -19.99 -31.95 19.58
C ILE A 76 -20.99 -31.76 18.43
N THR A 77 -20.46 -31.52 17.22
CA THR A 77 -21.19 -31.49 15.96
C THR A 77 -20.43 -32.29 14.90
N GLU A 78 -21.15 -33.08 14.10
CA GLU A 78 -20.59 -33.96 13.05
C GLU A 78 -21.22 -33.64 11.69
N LYS A 79 -21.07 -32.39 11.26
CA LYS A 79 -21.63 -31.86 10.01
C LYS A 79 -20.57 -31.08 9.23
N GLU A 80 -20.85 -30.86 7.95
CA GLU A 80 -20.05 -30.00 7.10
C GLU A 80 -20.65 -28.58 7.03
N GLN A 81 -19.83 -27.62 6.62
CA GLN A 81 -20.27 -26.23 6.45
C GLN A 81 -21.51 -26.11 5.54
N GLU A 82 -21.57 -26.90 4.48
CA GLU A 82 -22.69 -26.95 3.53
C GLU A 82 -23.99 -27.49 4.14
N ASN A 83 -23.95 -28.08 5.34
CA ASN A 83 -25.18 -28.52 6.03
C ASN A 83 -25.75 -27.42 6.93
N VAL A 84 -25.00 -26.35 7.23
CA VAL A 84 -25.46 -25.27 8.10
C VAL A 84 -26.42 -24.38 7.31
N LEU A 85 -27.59 -24.09 7.89
CA LEU A 85 -28.54 -23.09 7.37
C LEU A 85 -28.40 -21.74 8.08
N LYS A 86 -28.24 -21.79 9.40
CA LYS A 86 -28.18 -20.59 10.23
C LYS A 86 -27.24 -20.81 11.41
N MET A 87 -26.46 -19.78 11.73
CA MET A 87 -25.70 -19.68 12.97
C MET A 87 -26.13 -18.43 13.72
N GLU A 88 -26.39 -18.57 15.02
CA GLU A 88 -26.75 -17.49 15.92
C GLU A 88 -25.70 -17.43 17.03
N VAL A 89 -25.13 -16.25 17.29
CA VAL A 89 -24.10 -16.05 18.30
C VAL A 89 -24.58 -15.03 19.31
N THR A 90 -24.26 -15.24 20.59
CA THR A 90 -24.44 -14.27 21.66
C THR A 90 -23.24 -14.33 22.57
N ASN A 91 -22.57 -13.21 22.80
CA ASN A 91 -21.39 -13.11 23.66
C ASN A 91 -21.33 -11.73 24.32
N SER A 92 -20.23 -11.42 25.00
CA SER A 92 -20.06 -10.14 25.70
C SER A 92 -20.12 -8.88 24.80
N THR A 93 -19.93 -9.03 23.49
CA THR A 93 -19.95 -7.93 22.50
C THR A 93 -21.36 -7.68 21.96
N GLY A 94 -22.24 -8.68 22.00
CA GLY A 94 -23.62 -8.58 21.51
C GLY A 94 -24.16 -9.90 20.97
N SER A 95 -25.17 -9.79 20.11
CA SER A 95 -25.77 -10.92 19.41
C SER A 95 -25.83 -10.65 17.92
N TYR A 96 -25.49 -11.64 17.11
CA TYR A 96 -25.52 -11.57 15.65
C TYR A 96 -25.81 -12.92 15.02
N SER A 97 -26.10 -12.95 13.72
CA SER A 97 -26.39 -14.20 13.02
C SER A 97 -25.84 -14.25 11.60
N PHE A 98 -25.55 -15.47 11.14
CA PHE A 98 -25.20 -15.76 9.76
C PHE A 98 -26.22 -16.71 9.15
N GLU A 99 -26.76 -16.35 8.01
CA GLU A 99 -27.73 -17.14 7.25
C GLU A 99 -27.13 -17.55 5.91
N ARG A 100 -27.25 -18.83 5.57
CA ARG A 100 -26.76 -19.36 4.30
C ARG A 100 -27.65 -18.88 3.17
N GLN A 101 -27.02 -18.39 2.11
CA GLN A 101 -27.63 -18.11 0.82
C GLN A 101 -26.94 -18.94 -0.26
N GLN A 102 -27.55 -19.01 -1.45
CA GLN A 102 -27.01 -19.73 -2.59
C GLN A 102 -27.13 -18.91 -3.86
N ARG A 103 -26.16 -19.06 -4.76
CA ARG A 103 -26.18 -18.50 -6.12
C ARG A 103 -25.64 -19.51 -7.13
N GLU A 104 -26.11 -19.44 -8.36
CA GLU A 104 -25.55 -20.20 -9.47
C GLU A 104 -24.40 -19.39 -10.07
N VAL A 105 -23.20 -19.98 -10.12
CA VAL A 105 -22.03 -19.37 -10.75
C VAL A 105 -21.66 -20.17 -11.97
N SER A 106 -21.60 -19.49 -13.11
CA SER A 106 -21.17 -20.08 -14.38
C SER A 106 -19.74 -19.66 -14.69
N SER A 107 -18.87 -20.61 -14.99
CA SER A 107 -17.54 -20.38 -15.55
C SER A 107 -17.47 -20.93 -16.96
N THR A 108 -16.74 -20.24 -17.84
CA THR A 108 -16.48 -20.71 -19.21
C THR A 108 -15.00 -21.06 -19.29
N ASP A 109 -14.68 -22.29 -19.69
CA ASP A 109 -13.30 -22.68 -19.93
C ASP A 109 -12.77 -22.11 -21.26
N ASP A 110 -11.46 -22.26 -21.51
CA ASP A 110 -10.81 -21.75 -22.72
C ASP A 110 -11.37 -22.38 -24.01
N ASP A 111 -12.04 -23.53 -23.90
CA ASP A 111 -12.70 -24.24 -25.01
C ASP A 111 -14.16 -23.75 -25.24
N GLY A 112 -14.64 -22.79 -24.44
CA GLY A 112 -15.98 -22.23 -24.53
C GLY A 112 -17.07 -23.06 -23.86
N ASN A 113 -16.72 -24.08 -23.07
CA ASN A 113 -17.69 -24.87 -22.31
C ASN A 113 -18.08 -24.13 -21.03
N VAL A 114 -19.39 -24.00 -20.83
CA VAL A 114 -19.96 -23.38 -19.63
C VAL A 114 -20.21 -24.47 -18.57
N SER A 115 -19.50 -24.39 -17.45
CA SER A 115 -19.83 -25.13 -16.22
C SER A 115 -20.66 -24.24 -15.31
N THR A 116 -21.68 -24.78 -14.65
CA THR A 116 -22.46 -24.05 -13.62
C THR A 116 -22.40 -24.83 -12.32
N THR A 117 -22.11 -24.14 -11.23
CA THR A 117 -22.04 -24.69 -9.86
C THR A 117 -22.85 -23.82 -8.91
N THR A 118 -23.55 -24.46 -7.98
CA THR A 118 -24.18 -23.76 -6.86
C THR A 118 -23.11 -23.40 -5.84
N GLU A 119 -22.94 -22.11 -5.58
CA GLU A 119 -22.05 -21.58 -4.56
C GLU A 119 -22.87 -21.09 -3.36
N TYR A 120 -22.44 -21.47 -2.15
CA TYR A 120 -23.03 -20.98 -0.91
C TYR A 120 -22.24 -19.79 -0.38
N TYR A 121 -22.96 -18.77 0.10
CA TYR A 121 -22.39 -17.61 0.77
C TYR A 121 -23.20 -17.27 2.02
N TRP A 122 -22.65 -16.45 2.89
CA TRP A 122 -23.26 -16.12 4.18
C TRP A 122 -23.69 -14.66 4.19
N ILE A 123 -24.87 -14.39 4.75
CA ILE A 123 -25.33 -13.02 5.00
C ILE A 123 -25.57 -12.83 6.49
N SER A 124 -25.39 -11.62 6.99
CA SER A 124 -25.74 -11.22 8.34
C SER A 124 -26.56 -9.93 8.27
N PRO A 125 -27.73 -9.86 8.93
CA PRO A 125 -28.49 -8.60 9.04
C PRO A 125 -27.68 -7.47 9.65
N GLU A 126 -26.77 -7.80 10.57
CA GLU A 126 -25.90 -6.84 11.25
C GLU A 126 -24.78 -6.28 10.35
N LEU A 127 -24.53 -6.93 9.19
CA LEU A 127 -23.59 -6.51 8.16
C LEU A 127 -24.30 -6.06 6.86
N GLU A 128 -25.58 -5.71 6.92
CA GLU A 128 -26.31 -5.26 5.72
C GLU A 128 -25.69 -4.00 5.12
N GLY A 129 -25.33 -4.07 3.84
CA GLY A 129 -24.67 -2.97 3.12
C GLY A 129 -23.19 -2.78 3.47
N VAL A 130 -22.61 -3.69 4.25
CA VAL A 130 -21.20 -3.70 4.65
C VAL A 130 -20.46 -4.81 3.91
N ASP A 131 -19.33 -4.48 3.31
CA ASP A 131 -18.43 -5.47 2.74
C ASP A 131 -17.78 -6.30 3.86
N HIS A 132 -17.84 -7.62 3.75
CA HIS A 132 -17.50 -8.54 4.83
C HIS A 132 -16.52 -9.63 4.38
N ASN A 133 -15.79 -10.17 5.35
CA ASN A 133 -14.77 -11.17 5.12
C ASN A 133 -15.41 -12.57 5.09
N ASP A 134 -15.87 -12.97 3.89
CA ASP A 134 -16.45 -14.29 3.61
C ASP A 134 -15.56 -15.45 4.07
N SER A 135 -14.23 -15.30 3.99
CA SER A 135 -13.28 -16.35 4.41
C SER A 135 -13.29 -16.54 5.93
N THR A 136 -13.38 -15.45 6.69
CA THR A 136 -13.47 -15.50 8.16
C THR A 136 -14.82 -16.06 8.60
N ILE A 137 -15.93 -15.59 8.01
CA ILE A 137 -17.27 -16.11 8.30
C ILE A 137 -17.35 -17.60 7.95
N GLY A 138 -16.91 -17.99 6.76
CA GLY A 138 -16.93 -19.38 6.30
C GLY A 138 -16.08 -20.30 7.18
N SER A 139 -14.91 -19.83 7.62
CA SER A 139 -14.06 -20.58 8.55
C SER A 139 -14.74 -20.79 9.90
N PHE A 140 -15.39 -19.77 10.44
CA PHE A 140 -16.15 -19.88 11.69
C PHE A 140 -17.31 -20.87 11.56
N VAL A 141 -18.10 -20.76 10.48
CA VAL A 141 -19.21 -21.68 10.23
C VAL A 141 -18.74 -23.13 10.13
N ARG A 142 -17.69 -23.37 9.34
CA ARG A 142 -17.09 -24.71 9.20
C ARG A 142 -16.61 -25.26 10.55
N CYS A 143 -15.97 -24.45 11.38
CA CYS A 143 -15.49 -24.87 12.69
C CYS A 143 -16.63 -25.27 13.63
N MET A 144 -17.77 -24.59 13.59
CA MET A 144 -18.94 -24.94 14.42
C MET A 144 -19.76 -26.10 13.85
N ALA A 145 -19.73 -26.32 12.53
CA ALA A 145 -20.40 -27.45 11.90
C ALA A 145 -19.78 -28.81 12.27
N GLY A 146 -18.44 -28.85 12.34
CA GLY A 146 -17.64 -30.04 12.66
C GLY A 146 -16.88 -29.92 13.99
N LEU A 147 -17.47 -29.30 15.00
CA LEU A 147 -16.79 -29.02 16.27
C LEU A 147 -16.58 -30.31 17.06
N SER A 148 -15.35 -30.52 17.53
CA SER A 148 -15.00 -31.61 18.44
C SER A 148 -14.27 -31.09 19.67
N ALA A 149 -14.64 -31.62 20.83
CA ALA A 149 -13.89 -31.42 22.06
C ALA A 149 -12.60 -32.26 22.05
N SER A 150 -11.54 -31.68 22.61
CA SER A 150 -10.25 -32.35 22.78
C SER A 150 -10.28 -33.38 23.91
N SER A 151 -11.11 -33.17 24.93
CA SER A 151 -11.35 -34.15 25.99
C SER A 151 -12.58 -33.79 26.84
N MET A 152 -13.12 -34.78 27.56
CA MET A 152 -14.02 -34.57 28.69
C MET A 152 -13.21 -34.06 29.88
N VAL A 153 -13.66 -32.98 30.51
CA VAL A 153 -13.01 -32.37 31.69
C VAL A 153 -13.68 -32.87 32.97
N GLU A 154 -15.01 -32.76 33.04
CA GLU A 154 -15.80 -33.22 34.17
C GLU A 154 -17.17 -33.67 33.68
N LYS A 155 -17.53 -34.92 33.97
CA LYS A 155 -18.86 -35.47 33.66
C LYS A 155 -19.83 -35.11 34.78
N ASP A 156 -21.07 -34.76 34.42
CA ASP A 156 -22.14 -34.43 35.37
C ASP A 156 -21.70 -33.37 36.41
N ALA A 157 -21.00 -32.32 35.96
CA ALA A 157 -20.41 -31.30 36.82
C ALA A 157 -21.47 -30.62 37.70
N GLN A 158 -21.20 -30.54 39.00
CA GLN A 158 -22.13 -29.93 39.97
C GLN A 158 -21.90 -28.42 40.13
N ASP A 159 -20.72 -27.95 39.71
CA ASP A 159 -20.32 -26.55 39.78
C ASP A 159 -19.79 -26.12 38.41
N LEU A 160 -20.63 -25.40 37.67
CA LEU A 160 -20.31 -24.85 36.35
C LEU A 160 -19.65 -23.46 36.44
N GLU A 161 -19.71 -22.81 37.61
CA GLU A 161 -19.22 -21.44 37.80
C GLU A 161 -17.69 -21.39 37.65
N LYS A 162 -16.98 -22.40 38.18
CA LYS A 162 -15.52 -22.53 38.04
C LYS A 162 -15.01 -22.66 36.58
N TYR A 163 -15.91 -22.96 35.65
CA TYR A 163 -15.61 -23.06 34.22
C TYR A 163 -16.14 -21.87 33.42
N GLY A 164 -16.82 -20.91 34.06
CA GLY A 164 -17.57 -19.86 33.36
C GLY A 164 -18.72 -20.39 32.53
N LEU A 165 -19.29 -21.55 32.87
CA LEU A 165 -20.40 -22.18 32.13
C LEU A 165 -21.76 -21.99 32.83
N ALA A 166 -21.76 -21.47 34.06
CA ALA A 166 -22.99 -21.03 34.72
C ALA A 166 -23.57 -19.76 34.08
N ASP A 167 -22.68 -18.87 33.62
CA ASP A 167 -22.96 -17.69 32.80
C ASP A 167 -21.95 -17.69 31.65
N PRO A 168 -22.27 -18.36 30.52
CA PRO A 168 -21.34 -18.55 29.41
C PRO A 168 -20.84 -17.23 28.83
N GLU A 169 -19.53 -17.16 28.55
CA GLU A 169 -18.91 -16.00 27.87
C GLU A 169 -19.37 -15.88 26.40
N ALA A 170 -19.73 -17.02 25.77
CA ALA A 170 -20.36 -17.07 24.47
C ALA A 170 -21.33 -18.25 24.33
N GLU A 171 -22.41 -18.06 23.59
CA GLU A 171 -23.34 -19.09 23.16
C GLU A 171 -23.42 -19.08 21.63
N VAL A 172 -23.28 -20.25 21.01
CA VAL A 172 -23.43 -20.43 19.56
C VAL A 172 -24.48 -21.49 19.31
N LYS A 173 -25.49 -21.13 18.52
CA LYS A 173 -26.50 -22.05 18.03
C LYS A 173 -26.35 -22.26 16.53
N VAL A 174 -26.18 -23.51 16.13
CA VAL A 174 -26.07 -23.92 14.73
C VAL A 174 -27.33 -24.69 14.35
N THR A 175 -28.00 -24.25 13.30
CA THR A 175 -29.17 -24.94 12.73
C THR A 175 -28.79 -25.54 11.38
N PHE A 176 -29.07 -26.83 11.20
CA PHE A 176 -28.72 -27.58 9.99
C PHE A 176 -29.93 -27.79 9.07
N ASP A 177 -29.66 -28.13 7.81
CA ASP A 177 -30.66 -28.35 6.77
C ASP A 177 -31.50 -29.63 6.93
N ASP A 178 -31.04 -30.58 7.73
CA ASP A 178 -31.81 -31.76 8.13
C ASP A 178 -32.80 -31.48 9.28
N GLY A 179 -32.85 -30.24 9.76
CA GLY A 179 -33.72 -29.78 10.84
C GLY A 179 -33.15 -30.01 12.24
N SER A 180 -31.95 -30.59 12.38
CA SER A 180 -31.23 -30.68 13.66
C SER A 180 -30.60 -29.33 14.03
N SER A 181 -30.29 -29.16 15.32
CA SER A 181 -29.54 -28.01 15.81
C SER A 181 -28.62 -28.39 16.96
N ALA A 182 -27.55 -27.61 17.15
CA ALA A 182 -26.65 -27.71 18.28
C ALA A 182 -26.51 -26.35 18.96
N ASP A 183 -26.82 -26.30 20.25
CA ASP A 183 -26.66 -25.12 21.09
C ASP A 183 -25.43 -25.36 21.98
N ILE A 184 -24.39 -24.56 21.80
CA ILE A 184 -23.08 -24.75 22.42
C ILE A 184 -22.79 -23.53 23.31
N CYS A 185 -22.46 -23.78 24.57
CA CYS A 185 -22.04 -22.76 25.53
C CYS A 185 -20.52 -22.85 25.72
N PHE A 186 -19.84 -21.70 25.64
CA PHE A 186 -18.41 -21.55 25.89
C PHE A 186 -18.20 -20.71 27.15
N GLY A 187 -17.34 -21.19 28.04
CA GLY A 187 -16.97 -20.49 29.27
C GLY A 187 -15.58 -19.88 29.18
N ILE A 188 -14.87 -19.83 30.31
CA ILE A 188 -13.54 -19.23 30.38
C ILE A 188 -12.52 -20.04 29.57
N ARG A 189 -11.47 -19.34 29.08
CA ARG A 189 -10.25 -20.02 28.64
C ARG A 189 -9.64 -20.81 29.79
N ASN A 190 -9.15 -22.02 29.49
CA ASN A 190 -8.51 -22.87 30.48
C ASN A 190 -7.27 -22.15 31.06
N PRO A 191 -7.27 -21.79 32.37
CA PRO A 191 -6.17 -20.99 32.95
C PRO A 191 -4.82 -21.72 32.94
N ALA A 192 -4.82 -23.05 32.87
CA ALA A 192 -3.62 -23.87 32.78
C ALA A 192 -3.13 -24.06 31.33
N SER A 193 -3.98 -23.83 30.33
CA SER A 193 -3.64 -23.94 28.92
C SER A 193 -4.57 -23.08 28.07
N THR A 194 -4.16 -21.84 27.82
CA THR A 194 -4.96 -20.80 27.15
C THR A 194 -5.31 -21.10 25.69
N ASN A 195 -4.78 -22.20 25.14
CA ASN A 195 -5.13 -22.76 23.84
C ASN A 195 -6.45 -23.54 23.86
N TYR A 196 -7.06 -23.73 25.03
CA TYR A 196 -8.33 -24.42 25.19
C TYR A 196 -9.36 -23.56 25.90
N VAL A 197 -10.63 -23.81 25.59
CA VAL A 197 -11.80 -23.20 26.23
C VAL A 197 -12.72 -24.29 26.78
N TYR A 198 -13.32 -24.04 27.94
CA TYR A 198 -14.35 -24.94 28.45
C TYR A 198 -15.65 -24.75 27.68
N CYS A 199 -16.32 -25.85 27.36
CA CYS A 199 -17.58 -25.82 26.62
C CYS A 199 -18.52 -26.95 27.06
N MET A 200 -19.81 -26.77 26.78
CA MET A 200 -20.84 -27.79 26.95
C MET A 200 -21.97 -27.57 25.95
N THR A 201 -22.73 -28.62 25.64
CA THR A 201 -24.02 -28.46 24.95
C THR A 201 -25.05 -27.89 25.93
N LYS A 202 -25.87 -26.93 25.48
CA LYS A 202 -26.87 -26.27 26.32
C LYS A 202 -27.83 -27.29 26.94
N GLY A 203 -28.00 -27.21 28.26
CA GLY A 203 -28.81 -28.15 29.05
C GLY A 203 -28.07 -29.41 29.50
N SER A 204 -26.83 -29.63 29.08
CA SER A 204 -25.93 -30.64 29.65
C SER A 204 -25.14 -30.06 30.84
N SER A 205 -24.60 -30.95 31.68
CA SER A 205 -23.60 -30.62 32.71
C SER A 205 -22.25 -31.31 32.44
N ASP A 206 -22.08 -31.92 31.27
CA ASP A 206 -20.83 -32.52 30.84
C ASP A 206 -19.90 -31.42 30.31
N VAL A 207 -18.88 -31.10 31.11
CA VAL A 207 -17.90 -30.07 30.79
C VAL A 207 -16.79 -30.70 29.97
N MET A 208 -16.58 -30.14 28.79
CA MET A 208 -15.53 -30.53 27.86
C MET A 208 -14.57 -29.37 27.63
N GLN A 209 -13.45 -29.62 26.98
CA GLN A 209 -12.57 -28.56 26.48
C GLN A 209 -12.39 -28.68 24.97
N ALA A 210 -12.50 -27.56 24.26
CA ALA A 210 -12.29 -27.45 22.83
C ALA A 210 -11.10 -26.53 22.53
N SER A 211 -10.49 -26.69 21.36
CA SER A 211 -9.39 -25.81 20.93
C SER A 211 -9.91 -24.38 20.76
N TYR A 212 -9.24 -23.42 21.40
CA TYR A 212 -9.55 -22.00 21.23
C TYR A 212 -9.32 -21.57 19.77
N TYR A 213 -8.36 -22.17 19.06
CA TYR A 213 -8.14 -21.89 17.64
C TYR A 213 -9.39 -22.14 16.78
N SER A 214 -10.18 -23.16 17.12
CA SER A 214 -11.42 -23.49 16.38
C SER A 214 -12.66 -22.76 16.90
N THR A 215 -12.58 -22.13 18.07
CA THR A 215 -13.75 -21.58 18.79
C THR A 215 -13.62 -20.08 19.06
N GLY A 216 -12.46 -19.48 18.80
CA GLY A 216 -12.17 -18.08 19.10
C GLY A 216 -13.16 -17.11 18.44
N SER A 217 -13.63 -17.42 17.23
CA SER A 217 -14.64 -16.62 16.53
C SER A 217 -16.01 -16.58 17.22
N ALA A 218 -16.29 -17.46 18.18
CA ALA A 218 -17.49 -17.37 19.03
C ALA A 218 -17.45 -16.16 19.98
N PHE A 219 -16.26 -15.62 20.23
CA PHE A 219 -16.00 -14.48 21.11
C PHE A 219 -15.80 -13.16 20.36
N TYR A 220 -15.87 -13.19 19.02
CA TYR A 220 -15.67 -12.01 18.18
C TYR A 220 -16.87 -11.08 18.27
N ASP A 221 -16.60 -9.80 18.04
CA ASP A 221 -17.64 -8.82 17.72
C ASP A 221 -18.06 -9.00 16.26
N ILE A 222 -19.29 -8.63 15.91
CA ILE A 222 -19.74 -8.66 14.52
C ILE A 222 -18.80 -7.83 13.62
N LYS A 223 -18.21 -6.75 14.14
CA LYS A 223 -17.28 -5.90 13.39
C LYS A 223 -15.96 -6.59 13.01
N ASP A 224 -15.59 -7.67 13.68
CA ASP A 224 -14.39 -8.47 13.33
C ASP A 224 -14.57 -9.27 12.04
N PHE A 225 -15.80 -9.35 11.52
CA PHE A 225 -16.13 -9.99 10.24
C PHE A 225 -16.21 -8.99 9.08
N VAL A 226 -15.96 -7.70 9.30
CA VAL A 226 -15.90 -6.68 8.25
C VAL A 226 -14.67 -6.89 7.37
N ASN A 227 -14.78 -6.63 6.07
CA ASN A 227 -13.63 -6.64 5.18
C ASN A 227 -12.71 -5.44 5.51
N LEU A 228 -11.45 -5.74 5.82
CA LEU A 228 -10.45 -4.72 6.14
C LEU A 228 -9.59 -4.33 4.92
N VAL A 229 -9.77 -4.99 3.76
CA VAL A 229 -9.10 -4.61 2.51
C VAL A 229 -9.94 -3.53 1.81
N LEU A 230 -9.46 -2.30 1.85
CA LEU A 230 -10.19 -1.09 1.45
C LEU A 230 -10.02 -0.76 -0.04
N THR A 231 -8.91 -1.17 -0.65
CA THR A 231 -8.63 -0.95 -2.07
C THR A 231 -8.07 -2.20 -2.73
N GLU A 232 -8.25 -2.30 -4.04
CA GLU A 232 -7.77 -3.41 -4.84
C GLU A 232 -6.23 -3.43 -4.90
N SER A 233 -5.66 -4.61 -5.09
CA SER A 233 -4.22 -4.78 -5.31
C SER A 233 -3.84 -4.41 -6.74
N TYR A 234 -2.62 -3.88 -6.91
CA TYR A 234 -2.07 -3.66 -8.24
C TYR A 234 -1.92 -4.99 -9.01
N ASN A 235 -2.53 -5.07 -10.19
CA ASN A 235 -2.52 -6.27 -11.02
C ASN A 235 -1.57 -6.09 -12.22
N THR A 236 -0.45 -6.80 -12.22
CA THR A 236 0.54 -6.71 -13.31
C THR A 236 0.03 -7.25 -14.65
N ASN A 237 -0.97 -8.13 -14.66
CA ASN A 237 -1.55 -8.72 -15.87
C ASN A 237 -2.61 -7.82 -16.50
N ASN A 238 -3.22 -6.94 -15.70
CA ASN A 238 -4.18 -5.93 -16.13
C ASN A 238 -3.90 -4.63 -15.36
N PRO A 239 -2.80 -3.92 -15.68
CA PRO A 239 -2.37 -2.78 -14.91
C PRO A 239 -3.44 -1.68 -14.96
N GLN A 240 -3.89 -1.29 -13.78
CA GLN A 240 -4.71 -0.11 -13.56
C GLN A 240 -3.83 0.87 -12.81
N GLU A 241 -3.59 2.03 -13.40
CA GLU A 241 -2.74 3.06 -12.80
C GLU A 241 -3.57 3.91 -11.83
N LEU A 242 -2.88 4.58 -10.89
CA LEU A 242 -3.47 5.62 -10.07
C LEU A 242 -3.53 6.91 -10.89
N ASP A 243 -4.67 7.21 -11.52
CA ASP A 243 -4.83 8.38 -12.40
C ASP A 243 -4.40 9.68 -11.69
N TYR A 244 -4.87 9.89 -10.46
CA TYR A 244 -4.48 11.01 -9.61
C TYR A 244 -4.68 10.72 -8.13
N LEU A 245 -3.99 11.52 -7.32
CA LEU A 245 -4.11 11.62 -5.87
C LEU A 245 -4.08 13.10 -5.47
N VAL A 246 -5.04 13.53 -4.64
CA VAL A 246 -5.08 14.85 -4.03
C VAL A 246 -5.13 14.68 -2.53
N VAL A 247 -4.19 15.28 -1.82
CA VAL A 247 -4.17 15.33 -0.36
C VAL A 247 -4.46 16.73 0.12
N GLU A 248 -5.57 16.89 0.83
CA GLU A 248 -5.95 18.11 1.53
C GLU A 248 -5.74 17.89 3.03
N ARG A 249 -4.98 18.77 3.68
CA ARG A 249 -4.70 18.70 5.12
C ARG A 249 -4.85 20.05 5.79
N LYS A 250 -5.30 20.06 7.04
CA LYS A 250 -5.54 21.30 7.79
C LYS A 250 -4.26 22.11 8.06
N ASP A 251 -3.10 21.47 8.05
CA ASP A 251 -1.80 22.09 8.31
C ASP A 251 -0.99 22.38 7.03
N LEU A 252 -1.53 22.06 5.86
CA LEU A 252 -0.97 22.48 4.57
C LEU A 252 -1.73 23.71 4.07
N ASP A 253 -0.99 24.72 3.60
CA ASP A 253 -1.60 25.95 3.05
C ASP A 253 -2.36 25.68 1.74
N GLU A 254 -1.88 24.72 0.95
CA GLU A 254 -2.44 24.32 -0.34
C GLU A 254 -2.50 22.78 -0.45
N PRO A 255 -3.46 22.24 -1.23
CA PRO A 255 -3.52 20.80 -1.48
C PRO A 255 -2.28 20.31 -2.24
N VAL A 256 -1.94 19.05 -2.02
CA VAL A 256 -0.89 18.38 -2.79
C VAL A 256 -1.54 17.51 -3.84
N ARG A 257 -1.33 17.83 -5.11
CA ARG A 257 -1.83 17.05 -6.24
C ARG A 257 -0.71 16.28 -6.90
N ILE A 258 -0.91 14.98 -7.07
CA ILE A 258 -0.03 14.07 -7.77
C ILE A 258 -0.83 13.43 -8.91
N GLU A 259 -0.28 13.45 -10.12
CA GLU A 259 -0.96 12.92 -11.32
C GLU A 259 -0.09 11.89 -12.02
N TYR A 260 -0.76 10.88 -12.59
CA TYR A 260 -0.13 9.95 -13.51
C TYR A 260 0.27 10.68 -14.80
N MET A 261 1.48 10.40 -15.27
CA MET A 261 2.03 10.98 -16.50
C MET A 261 1.60 10.15 -17.71
N TYR A 262 0.33 10.27 -18.11
CA TYR A 262 -0.22 9.56 -19.29
C TYR A 262 0.55 9.87 -20.57
N ASP A 263 0.93 11.14 -20.72
CA ASP A 263 1.82 11.67 -21.76
C ASP A 263 3.13 10.86 -21.86
N ILE A 264 3.81 10.69 -20.72
CA ILE A 264 5.05 9.90 -20.63
C ILE A 264 4.79 8.41 -20.87
N ALA A 265 3.67 7.88 -20.36
CA ALA A 265 3.36 6.46 -20.48
C ALA A 265 3.06 6.05 -21.92
N GLU A 266 2.25 6.83 -22.64
CA GLU A 266 1.95 6.62 -24.07
C GLU A 266 3.23 6.71 -24.90
N GLU A 267 4.03 7.75 -24.68
CA GLU A 267 5.29 7.94 -25.38
C GLU A 267 6.29 6.80 -25.09
N SER A 268 6.17 6.12 -23.95
CA SER A 268 7.03 4.96 -23.61
C SER A 268 6.80 3.73 -24.49
N GLU A 269 5.65 3.67 -25.15
CA GLU A 269 5.31 2.58 -26.06
C GLU A 269 5.93 2.76 -27.45
N ASN A 270 6.42 3.96 -27.77
CA ASN A 270 7.15 4.24 -28.99
C ASN A 270 8.63 3.86 -28.84
N GLU A 271 9.11 2.96 -29.70
CA GLU A 271 10.46 2.36 -29.62
C GLU A 271 11.61 3.37 -29.81
N ASP A 272 11.31 4.50 -30.44
CA ASP A 272 12.22 5.62 -30.70
C ASP A 272 12.23 6.65 -29.56
N SER A 273 11.30 6.54 -28.63
CA SER A 273 11.14 7.46 -27.53
C SER A 273 12.08 7.13 -26.38
N VAL A 274 12.69 8.16 -25.81
CA VAL A 274 13.66 8.02 -24.73
C VAL A 274 13.19 8.81 -23.53
N ILE A 275 12.58 8.07 -22.61
CA ILE A 275 12.10 8.61 -21.35
C ILE A 275 13.22 8.52 -20.32
N THR A 276 13.51 9.66 -19.71
CA THR A 276 14.60 9.87 -18.76
C THR A 276 14.14 9.96 -17.31
N THR A 277 12.83 9.94 -17.07
CA THR A 277 12.23 9.78 -15.75
C THR A 277 11.94 8.31 -15.44
N PHE A 278 12.12 7.94 -14.18
CA PHE A 278 11.79 6.63 -13.62
C PHE A 278 10.43 6.65 -12.91
N ASN A 279 9.86 7.83 -12.72
CA ASN A 279 8.57 8.00 -12.07
C ASN A 279 7.44 7.79 -13.07
N THR A 280 6.32 7.30 -12.58
CA THR A 280 5.06 7.23 -13.34
C THR A 280 4.12 8.37 -12.98
N HIS A 281 4.41 9.11 -11.91
CA HIS A 281 3.62 10.24 -11.43
C HIS A 281 4.50 11.45 -11.14
N ARG A 282 3.91 12.64 -11.16
CA ARG A 282 4.55 13.91 -10.79
C ARG A 282 3.67 14.71 -9.84
N ILE A 283 4.30 15.55 -9.02
CA ILE A 283 3.59 16.59 -8.25
C ILE A 283 3.20 17.69 -9.24
N THR A 284 1.95 18.11 -9.23
CA THR A 284 1.44 19.21 -10.06
C THR A 284 0.97 20.40 -9.23
N GLU A 285 0.62 20.19 -7.95
CA GLU A 285 0.30 21.23 -6.98
C GLU A 285 0.91 20.90 -5.61
N PRO A 286 1.36 21.89 -4.82
CA PRO A 286 1.36 23.33 -5.14
C PRO A 286 2.44 23.76 -6.14
N ILE A 287 3.42 22.87 -6.38
CA ILE A 287 4.55 23.10 -7.28
C ILE A 287 4.65 21.96 -8.29
N THR A 288 5.18 22.23 -9.48
CA THR A 288 5.50 21.15 -10.42
C THR A 288 6.86 20.55 -10.10
N ALA A 289 6.89 19.29 -9.67
CA ALA A 289 8.12 18.59 -9.33
C ALA A 289 8.06 17.08 -9.61
N GLU A 290 9.21 16.50 -9.95
CA GLU A 290 9.40 15.06 -9.99
C GLU A 290 9.29 14.47 -8.58
N LEU A 291 8.71 13.27 -8.47
CA LEU A 291 8.68 12.53 -7.22
C LEU A 291 10.05 11.93 -6.89
N ASP A 292 10.36 11.84 -5.61
CA ASP A 292 11.43 10.96 -5.16
C ASP A 292 11.03 9.50 -5.41
N THR A 293 11.97 8.71 -5.94
CA THR A 293 11.71 7.33 -6.37
C THR A 293 11.45 6.37 -5.21
N THR A 294 11.56 6.82 -3.96
CA THR A 294 11.25 6.01 -2.79
C THR A 294 10.09 6.62 -2.02
N SER A 295 10.29 7.79 -1.44
CA SER A 295 9.29 8.47 -0.60
C SER A 295 8.06 8.92 -1.37
N GLY A 296 8.24 9.49 -2.57
CA GLY A 296 7.13 9.84 -3.46
C GLY A 296 6.35 8.63 -3.95
N GLN A 297 7.03 7.52 -4.23
CA GLN A 297 6.37 6.26 -4.58
C GLN A 297 5.56 5.68 -3.41
N THR A 298 6.03 5.78 -2.16
CA THR A 298 5.26 5.35 -0.97
C THR A 298 3.91 6.05 -0.88
N ILE A 299 3.84 7.35 -1.23
CA ILE A 299 2.59 8.11 -1.23
C ILE A 299 1.60 7.59 -2.27
N CYS A 300 2.05 7.29 -3.49
CA CYS A 300 1.18 6.74 -4.53
C CYS A 300 0.78 5.30 -4.24
N TYR A 301 1.73 4.45 -3.84
CA TYR A 301 1.51 3.01 -3.68
C TYR A 301 0.81 2.64 -2.38
N GLY A 302 0.72 3.54 -1.40
CA GLY A 302 -0.09 3.33 -0.19
C GLY A 302 -1.57 3.07 -0.48
N LEU A 303 -2.06 3.45 -1.67
CA LEU A 303 -3.42 3.15 -2.12
C LEU A 303 -3.58 1.76 -2.75
N TYR A 304 -2.50 1.03 -3.02
CA TYR A 304 -2.59 -0.34 -3.56
C TYR A 304 -2.70 -1.32 -2.39
N SER A 305 -3.77 -2.12 -2.36
CA SER A 305 -4.06 -3.03 -1.24
C SER A 305 -4.13 -2.33 0.13
N LEU A 306 -4.65 -1.10 0.18
CA LEU A 306 -4.85 -0.37 1.42
C LEU A 306 -5.68 -1.23 2.37
N SER A 307 -5.20 -1.38 3.59
CA SER A 307 -5.86 -2.20 4.61
C SER A 307 -5.98 -1.46 5.95
N ALA A 308 -7.12 -1.68 6.59
CA ALA A 308 -7.39 -1.24 7.96
C ALA A 308 -6.82 -2.25 8.97
N SER A 309 -6.53 -1.77 10.18
CA SER A 309 -6.13 -2.61 11.32
C SER A 309 -7.36 -3.22 12.01
N SER A 310 -8.47 -2.48 12.10
CA SER A 310 -9.74 -2.95 12.65
C SER A 310 -10.92 -2.13 12.14
N CYS A 311 -12.12 -2.69 12.27
CA CYS A 311 -13.36 -1.93 12.21
C CYS A 311 -13.68 -1.37 13.61
N GLU A 312 -13.88 -0.06 13.69
CA GLU A 312 -14.21 0.64 14.94
C GLU A 312 -15.72 0.72 15.12
N TYR A 313 -16.44 1.13 14.06
CA TYR A 313 -17.89 1.28 14.07
C TYR A 313 -18.51 0.83 12.75
N ILE A 314 -19.61 0.07 12.85
CA ILE A 314 -20.54 -0.19 11.75
C ILE A 314 -21.73 0.74 11.94
N ALA A 315 -22.13 1.44 10.88
CA ALA A 315 -23.23 2.41 10.92
C ALA A 315 -23.07 3.45 12.04
N PRO A 316 -21.94 4.17 12.10
CA PRO A 316 -21.63 5.09 13.19
C PRO A 316 -22.70 6.18 13.33
N THR A 317 -22.94 6.57 14.57
CA THR A 317 -23.72 7.75 14.91
C THR A 317 -22.97 9.03 14.56
N GLU A 318 -23.68 10.15 14.43
CA GLU A 318 -23.06 11.47 14.21
C GLU A 318 -22.03 11.81 15.31
N GLN A 319 -22.28 11.37 16.55
CA GLN A 319 -21.34 11.58 17.66
C GLN A 319 -20.07 10.75 17.50
N GLU A 320 -20.17 9.49 17.09
CA GLU A 320 -18.99 8.63 16.86
C GLU A 320 -18.15 9.15 15.67
N ILE A 321 -18.81 9.67 14.62
CA ILE A 321 -18.12 10.36 13.52
C ILE A 321 -17.36 11.59 14.03
N ALA A 322 -18.00 12.42 14.87
CA ALA A 322 -17.38 13.61 15.44
C ALA A 322 -16.24 13.28 16.42
N ASP A 323 -16.40 12.26 17.27
CA ASP A 323 -15.38 11.81 18.21
C ASP A 323 -14.15 11.23 17.48
N ALA A 324 -14.39 10.55 16.36
CA ALA A 324 -13.35 10.11 15.44
C ALA A 324 -12.73 11.26 14.63
N GLY A 325 -13.29 12.47 14.70
CA GLY A 325 -12.83 13.65 13.96
C GLY A 325 -13.06 13.53 12.45
N LEU A 326 -14.07 12.78 12.02
CA LEU A 326 -14.36 12.51 10.61
C LEU A 326 -15.43 13.44 10.02
N ASP A 327 -16.12 14.22 10.85
CA ASP A 327 -17.03 15.29 10.44
C ASP A 327 -16.28 16.54 9.96
N ASP A 328 -15.10 16.80 10.56
CA ASP A 328 -14.11 17.78 10.11
C ASP A 328 -12.72 17.09 10.07
N PRO A 329 -12.46 16.24 9.06
CA PRO A 329 -11.26 15.39 8.98
C PRO A 329 -9.98 16.21 8.89
N PHE A 330 -8.93 15.74 9.58
CA PHE A 330 -7.61 16.36 9.51
C PHE A 330 -7.01 16.27 8.09
N CYS A 331 -7.22 15.13 7.43
CA CYS A 331 -6.71 14.85 6.09
C CYS A 331 -7.80 14.23 5.21
N LYS A 332 -7.96 14.73 3.99
CA LYS A 332 -8.78 14.12 2.94
C LYS A 332 -7.87 13.67 1.80
N VAL A 333 -8.08 12.44 1.36
CA VAL A 333 -7.31 11.80 0.29
C VAL A 333 -8.26 11.44 -0.84
N SER A 334 -8.32 12.29 -1.86
CA SER A 334 -9.16 12.11 -3.04
C SER A 334 -8.36 11.46 -4.15
N PHE A 335 -8.80 10.34 -4.70
CA PHE A 335 -8.04 9.60 -5.68
C PHE A 335 -8.91 8.90 -6.72
N LYS A 336 -8.31 8.58 -7.86
CA LYS A 336 -8.92 7.76 -8.89
C LYS A 336 -8.02 6.57 -9.23
N TYR A 337 -8.50 5.37 -8.92
CA TYR A 337 -7.75 4.13 -9.08
C TYR A 337 -8.69 3.00 -9.51
N GLY A 338 -8.27 2.16 -10.47
CA GLY A 338 -9.12 1.09 -11.01
C GLY A 338 -10.40 1.62 -11.69
N GLY A 339 -10.32 2.83 -12.25
CA GLY A 339 -11.46 3.54 -12.84
C GLY A 339 -12.50 4.06 -11.83
N LYS A 340 -12.24 3.97 -10.53
CA LYS A 340 -13.14 4.41 -9.45
C LYS A 340 -12.58 5.65 -8.76
N GLU A 341 -13.37 6.71 -8.70
CA GLU A 341 -13.10 7.89 -7.89
C GLU A 341 -13.60 7.67 -6.46
N ARG A 342 -12.75 7.92 -5.46
CA ARG A 342 -13.07 7.77 -4.05
C ARG A 342 -12.38 8.85 -3.22
N VAL A 343 -12.94 9.14 -2.04
CA VAL A 343 -12.37 10.06 -1.05
C VAL A 343 -12.25 9.32 0.27
N LEU A 344 -11.01 9.16 0.75
CA LEU A 344 -10.72 8.62 2.07
C LEU A 344 -10.54 9.79 3.05
N LEU A 345 -11.35 9.81 4.10
CA LEU A 345 -11.27 10.75 5.20
C LEU A 345 -10.40 10.15 6.30
N LEU A 346 -9.44 10.92 6.82
CA LEU A 346 -8.60 10.56 7.96
C LEU A 346 -8.82 11.58 9.08
N GLY A 347 -9.28 11.08 10.23
CA GLY A 347 -9.68 11.87 11.38
C GLY A 347 -8.61 11.97 12.46
N ASN A 348 -9.04 11.81 13.71
CA ASN A 348 -8.19 11.94 14.89
C ASN A 348 -7.15 10.81 14.99
N GLU A 349 -6.03 11.12 15.62
CA GLU A 349 -4.99 10.15 15.98
C GLU A 349 -5.50 9.14 17.01
N ILE A 350 -5.22 7.86 16.77
CA ILE A 350 -5.40 6.78 17.72
C ILE A 350 -4.09 6.62 18.48
N ARG A 351 -4.16 6.75 19.81
CA ARG A 351 -2.99 6.73 20.69
C ARG A 351 -3.04 5.59 21.69
N THR A 352 -1.92 4.90 21.86
CA THR A 352 -1.71 3.93 22.93
C THR A 352 -0.78 4.52 23.99
N THR A 353 -0.99 4.12 25.24
CA THR A 353 -0.13 4.54 26.36
C THR A 353 0.59 3.33 26.91
N SER A 354 1.92 3.39 26.96
CA SER A 354 2.77 2.35 27.54
C SER A 354 3.47 2.87 28.79
N GLY A 355 3.46 2.06 29.87
CA GLY A 355 4.04 2.41 31.17
C GLY A 355 3.01 2.92 32.20
N GLU A 356 3.46 3.13 33.44
CA GLU A 356 2.62 3.59 34.55
C GLU A 356 3.15 4.92 35.14
N GLY A 357 2.22 5.76 35.62
CA GLY A 357 2.55 7.02 36.28
C GLY A 357 3.27 8.03 35.36
N ASP A 358 4.22 8.79 35.91
CA ASP A 358 4.96 9.83 35.19
C ASP A 358 5.85 9.30 34.04
N SER A 359 6.00 7.98 33.91
CA SER A 359 6.78 7.33 32.84
C SER A 359 5.92 6.87 31.66
N ALA A 360 4.61 7.15 31.67
CA ALA A 360 3.71 6.81 30.58
C ALA A 360 4.10 7.55 29.29
N VAL A 361 4.33 6.79 28.22
CA VAL A 361 4.60 7.32 26.88
C VAL A 361 3.35 7.13 26.03
N SER A 362 2.83 8.23 25.49
CA SER A 362 1.73 8.21 24.52
C SER A 362 2.31 8.18 23.10
N THR A 363 1.97 7.14 22.34
CA THR A 363 2.40 6.95 20.95
C THR A 363 1.18 6.89 20.04
N VAL A 364 1.25 7.58 18.90
CA VAL A 364 0.25 7.43 17.83
C VAL A 364 0.48 6.09 17.15
N THR A 365 -0.56 5.26 17.08
CA THR A 365 -0.51 3.93 16.44
C THR A 365 -1.33 3.87 15.16
N GLY A 366 -2.19 4.86 14.92
CA GLY A 366 -3.01 4.93 13.72
C GLY A 366 -3.91 6.14 13.71
N TYR A 367 -4.87 6.14 12.79
CA TYR A 367 -5.84 7.19 12.58
C TYR A 367 -7.21 6.57 12.33
N TYR A 368 -8.27 7.26 12.77
CA TYR A 368 -9.62 6.90 12.32
C TYR A 368 -9.78 7.22 10.84
N ALA A 369 -10.44 6.33 10.10
CA ALA A 369 -10.61 6.47 8.66
C ALA A 369 -12.01 6.07 8.19
N MET A 370 -12.51 6.71 7.14
CA MET A 370 -13.82 6.41 6.54
C MET A 370 -13.83 6.87 5.08
N PHE A 371 -14.41 6.08 4.17
CA PHE A 371 -14.69 6.58 2.82
C PHE A 371 -15.87 7.56 2.87
N GLU A 372 -15.78 8.65 2.12
CA GLU A 372 -16.85 9.64 2.06
C GLU A 372 -18.15 9.00 1.56
N GLY A 373 -19.24 9.20 2.32
CA GLY A 373 -20.55 8.60 2.03
C GLY A 373 -20.72 7.14 2.49
N ASP A 374 -19.67 6.52 3.03
CA ASP A 374 -19.71 5.19 3.61
C ASP A 374 -20.22 5.21 5.06
N ARG A 375 -20.45 4.03 5.64
CA ARG A 375 -21.02 3.81 6.97
C ARG A 375 -20.10 2.96 7.86
N ILE A 376 -18.80 2.97 7.59
CA ILE A 376 -17.84 2.18 8.35
C ILE A 376 -16.68 3.08 8.76
N VAL A 377 -16.39 3.09 10.06
CA VAL A 377 -15.19 3.73 10.59
C VAL A 377 -14.16 2.65 10.86
N TYR A 378 -12.99 2.84 10.29
CA TYR A 378 -11.83 1.97 10.44
C TYR A 378 -10.78 2.62 11.32
N SER A 379 -9.89 1.79 11.88
CA SER A 379 -8.56 2.24 12.27
C SER A 379 -7.58 1.88 11.16
N ILE A 380 -6.72 2.81 10.76
CA ILE A 380 -5.62 2.56 9.82
C ILE A 380 -4.31 2.86 10.56
N SER A 381 -3.34 1.94 10.49
CA SER A 381 -2.04 2.12 11.13
C SER A 381 -1.28 3.32 10.55
N THR A 382 -0.33 3.86 11.30
CA THR A 382 0.53 4.96 10.80
C THR A 382 1.25 4.60 9.51
N ASP A 383 1.65 3.34 9.36
CA ASP A 383 2.40 2.84 8.19
C ASP A 383 1.52 2.75 6.94
N ASN A 384 0.22 2.51 7.11
CA ASN A 384 -0.76 2.43 6.02
C ASN A 384 -1.41 3.78 5.69
N ALA A 385 -1.03 4.86 6.37
CA ALA A 385 -1.57 6.21 6.15
C ALA A 385 -0.46 7.26 5.96
N PRO A 386 0.41 7.10 4.95
CA PRO A 386 1.57 7.99 4.75
C PRO A 386 1.16 9.45 4.45
N TRP A 387 -0.08 9.67 3.99
CA TRP A 387 -0.64 10.99 3.69
C TRP A 387 -0.81 11.88 4.92
N TYR A 388 -0.92 11.29 6.11
CA TYR A 388 -1.24 12.03 7.33
C TYR A 388 -0.12 12.95 7.80
N THR A 389 1.15 12.64 7.49
CA THR A 389 2.29 13.35 8.11
C THR A 389 3.33 13.91 7.14
N PHE A 390 3.33 13.53 5.86
CA PHE A 390 4.35 13.99 4.91
C PHE A 390 4.33 15.51 4.70
N GLN A 391 5.48 16.06 4.32
CA GLN A 391 5.59 17.40 3.72
C GLN A 391 5.92 17.25 2.23
N VAL A 392 5.52 18.21 1.39
CA VAL A 392 5.79 18.19 -0.05
C VAL A 392 7.27 17.96 -0.33
N GLN A 393 8.13 18.65 0.43
CA GLN A 393 9.58 18.53 0.35
C GLN A 393 10.10 17.10 0.62
N ASP A 394 9.41 16.30 1.42
CA ASP A 394 9.85 14.94 1.77
C ASP A 394 9.65 13.96 0.63
N ILE A 395 8.79 14.29 -0.33
CA ILE A 395 8.37 13.40 -1.43
C ILE A 395 8.88 13.87 -2.80
N MET A 396 9.54 15.03 -2.83
CA MET A 396 10.14 15.62 -4.02
C MET A 396 11.50 15.01 -4.34
N SER A 397 11.76 14.83 -5.63
CA SER A 397 13.08 14.51 -6.11
C SER A 397 14.06 15.66 -5.85
N ARG A 398 15.27 15.31 -5.43
CA ARG A 398 16.41 16.23 -5.42
C ARG A 398 16.99 16.48 -6.82
N ARG A 399 16.49 15.80 -7.85
CA ARG A 399 16.84 16.06 -9.25
C ARG A 399 15.71 16.88 -9.89
N PRO A 400 15.88 18.19 -10.09
CA PRO A 400 14.77 19.09 -10.40
C PRO A 400 14.06 18.76 -11.71
N ILE A 401 14.85 18.58 -12.77
CA ILE A 401 14.39 18.10 -14.09
C ILE A 401 15.48 17.22 -14.70
N SER A 402 15.11 16.34 -15.63
CA SER A 402 16.07 15.51 -16.36
C SER A 402 15.64 15.29 -17.81
N PRO A 403 15.48 16.35 -18.62
CA PRO A 403 15.03 16.19 -19.99
C PRO A 403 16.01 15.37 -20.83
N TYR A 404 15.48 14.61 -21.79
CA TYR A 404 16.31 13.89 -22.73
C TYR A 404 16.93 14.84 -23.76
N ILE A 405 18.24 14.74 -23.96
CA ILE A 405 19.00 15.69 -24.79
C ILE A 405 18.43 15.87 -26.20
N TYR A 406 17.93 14.82 -26.85
CA TYR A 406 17.40 14.92 -28.22
C TYR A 406 15.91 15.29 -28.30
N THR A 407 15.22 15.40 -27.16
CA THR A 407 13.86 16.00 -27.12
C THR A 407 13.90 17.52 -27.10
N ILE A 408 15.08 18.09 -26.84
CA ILE A 408 15.31 19.53 -26.82
C ILE A 408 15.51 19.98 -28.26
N ASP A 409 14.87 21.08 -28.63
CA ASP A 409 15.20 21.86 -29.81
C ASP A 409 16.41 22.75 -29.50
N THR A 410 16.26 23.57 -28.46
CA THR A 410 17.23 24.59 -28.08
C THR A 410 17.46 24.59 -26.57
N LEU A 411 18.73 24.60 -26.16
CA LEU A 411 19.16 24.90 -24.79
C LEU A 411 19.82 26.28 -24.77
N THR A 412 19.25 27.23 -24.05
CA THR A 412 19.84 28.57 -23.87
C THR A 412 20.47 28.66 -22.49
N VAL A 413 21.76 28.92 -22.44
CA VAL A 413 22.51 29.17 -21.20
C VAL A 413 22.87 30.64 -21.12
N THR A 414 22.30 31.36 -20.15
CA THR A 414 22.67 32.75 -19.89
C THR A 414 23.60 32.79 -18.69
N THR A 415 24.73 33.50 -18.81
CA THR A 415 25.70 33.71 -17.74
C THR A 415 26.07 35.19 -17.65
N PRO A 416 26.88 35.62 -16.67
CA PRO A 416 27.37 37.00 -16.63
C PRO A 416 28.24 37.39 -17.84
N ASP A 417 28.80 36.41 -18.55
CA ASP A 417 29.69 36.62 -19.69
C ASP A 417 28.94 36.65 -21.04
N GLY A 418 27.69 36.17 -21.09
CA GLY A 418 26.86 36.23 -22.28
C GLY A 418 25.78 35.14 -22.36
N GLU A 419 25.09 35.13 -23.48
CA GLU A 419 24.07 34.14 -23.83
C GLU A 419 24.63 33.13 -24.84
N TYR A 420 24.41 31.84 -24.58
CA TYR A 420 24.88 30.73 -25.39
C TYR A 420 23.68 29.87 -25.80
N VAL A 421 23.37 29.88 -27.09
CA VAL A 421 22.21 29.17 -27.65
C VAL A 421 22.68 27.90 -28.32
N PHE A 422 22.48 26.77 -27.65
CA PHE A 422 22.82 25.44 -28.14
C PHE A 422 21.65 24.84 -28.90
N LYS A 423 21.89 24.39 -30.13
CA LYS A 423 20.90 23.62 -30.91
C LYS A 423 21.24 22.15 -30.92
N VAL A 424 20.23 21.33 -30.69
CA VAL A 424 20.32 19.87 -30.81
C VAL A 424 19.69 19.46 -32.14
N ASN A 425 20.52 19.17 -33.14
CA ASN A 425 20.05 18.77 -34.46
C ASN A 425 20.03 17.25 -34.57
N GLY A 426 18.98 16.68 -35.18
CA GLY A 426 18.90 15.25 -35.48
C GLY A 426 18.41 14.39 -34.31
N THR A 427 18.77 13.11 -34.30
CA THR A 427 18.31 12.09 -33.34
C THR A 427 19.49 11.37 -32.68
N ALA A 428 19.21 10.39 -31.82
CA ALA A 428 20.27 9.61 -31.17
C ALA A 428 21.24 8.93 -32.15
N ASP A 429 20.77 8.55 -33.34
CA ASP A 429 21.55 7.83 -34.34
C ASP A 429 22.37 8.76 -35.25
N ASP A 430 21.83 9.94 -35.57
CA ASP A 430 22.49 10.95 -36.40
C ASP A 430 22.18 12.35 -35.85
N HIS A 431 23.18 12.97 -35.23
CA HIS A 431 23.05 14.26 -34.56
C HIS A 431 24.26 15.16 -34.74
N SER A 432 24.02 16.44 -34.53
CA SER A 432 25.06 17.43 -34.29
C SER A 432 24.61 18.47 -33.29
N PHE A 433 25.54 18.91 -32.46
CA PHE A 433 25.31 19.99 -31.49
C PHE A 433 26.02 21.24 -31.97
N THR A 434 25.32 22.37 -31.99
CA THR A 434 25.90 23.63 -32.44
C THR A 434 25.64 24.75 -31.43
N CYS A 435 26.53 25.73 -31.39
CA CYS A 435 26.29 27.01 -30.75
C CYS A 435 26.62 28.11 -31.75
N GLY A 436 25.59 28.82 -32.24
CA GLY A 436 25.71 29.64 -33.45
C GLY A 436 26.19 28.81 -34.65
N ASP A 437 27.22 29.28 -35.34
CA ASP A 437 27.83 28.58 -36.49
C ASP A 437 28.88 27.53 -36.09
N THR A 438 29.15 27.37 -34.79
CA THR A 438 30.19 26.45 -34.30
C THR A 438 29.61 25.07 -34.05
N VAL A 439 30.16 24.05 -34.70
CA VAL A 439 29.88 22.63 -34.41
C VAL A 439 30.71 22.19 -33.21
N LEU A 440 30.04 21.64 -32.20
CA LEU A 440 30.64 21.24 -30.93
C LEU A 440 31.10 19.78 -30.97
N ASN A 441 32.07 19.45 -30.11
CA ASN A 441 32.44 18.06 -29.90
C ASN A 441 31.30 17.31 -29.18
N ASP A 442 30.88 16.20 -29.78
CA ASP A 442 29.78 15.36 -29.29
C ASP A 442 29.92 14.92 -27.83
N ALA A 443 31.05 14.30 -27.49
CA ALA A 443 31.30 13.75 -26.17
C ALA A 443 31.38 14.85 -25.09
N ASN A 444 32.01 15.98 -25.42
CA ASN A 444 32.10 17.12 -24.52
C ASN A 444 30.74 17.76 -24.29
N PHE A 445 29.94 17.97 -25.34
CA PHE A 445 28.60 18.55 -25.18
C PHE A 445 27.68 17.63 -24.37
N LYS A 446 27.69 16.32 -24.63
CA LYS A 446 26.93 15.34 -23.82
C LYS A 446 27.34 15.36 -22.35
N SER A 447 28.64 15.46 -22.06
CA SER A 447 29.15 15.55 -20.69
C SER A 447 28.74 16.88 -20.03
N PHE A 448 28.80 17.99 -20.77
CA PHE A 448 28.36 19.29 -20.27
C PHE A 448 26.86 19.27 -19.95
N TYR A 449 26.06 18.77 -20.89
CA TYR A 449 24.62 18.59 -20.71
C TYR A 449 24.31 17.71 -19.50
N GLN A 450 25.03 16.59 -19.33
CA GLN A 450 24.92 15.74 -18.15
C GLN A 450 25.17 16.53 -16.86
N HIS A 451 26.20 17.37 -16.79
CA HIS A 451 26.44 18.24 -15.62
C HIS A 451 25.22 19.12 -15.31
N LEU A 452 24.57 19.69 -16.32
CA LEU A 452 23.37 20.53 -16.15
C LEU A 452 22.20 19.77 -15.52
N ILE A 453 21.88 18.59 -16.04
CA ILE A 453 20.70 17.81 -15.62
C ILE A 453 20.96 16.84 -14.45
N THR A 454 22.21 16.72 -14.01
CA THR A 454 22.58 15.94 -12.81
C THR A 454 22.70 16.83 -11.57
N SER A 455 22.18 18.07 -11.61
CA SER A 455 22.09 18.92 -10.43
C SER A 455 21.28 18.19 -9.35
N MET A 456 21.94 17.78 -8.28
CA MET A 456 21.29 17.29 -7.08
C MET A 456 21.11 18.51 -6.18
N GLY A 457 19.88 18.99 -5.99
CA GLY A 457 19.57 19.88 -4.89
C GLY A 457 20.09 19.24 -3.60
N GLU A 458 21.11 19.83 -2.99
CA GLU A 458 21.72 19.26 -1.78
C GLU A 458 20.85 19.50 -0.56
N GLU A 459 20.10 20.59 -0.61
CA GLU A 459 19.21 21.07 0.43
C GLU A 459 17.94 21.57 -0.26
N LEU A 460 16.79 21.19 0.27
CA LEU A 460 15.51 21.79 -0.11
C LEU A 460 15.44 23.17 0.52
N TYR A 461 15.10 24.17 -0.28
CA TYR A 461 15.09 25.56 0.14
C TYR A 461 13.95 26.27 -0.55
N PHE A 462 12.97 26.73 0.24
CA PHE A 462 11.77 27.41 -0.24
C PHE A 462 11.81 28.86 0.22
N SER A 463 11.51 29.78 -0.70
CA SER A 463 11.54 31.21 -0.42
C SER A 463 10.74 31.97 -1.47
N ASP A 464 9.98 32.96 -1.05
CA ASP A 464 9.27 33.89 -1.96
C ASP A 464 10.17 35.08 -2.36
N GLU A 465 11.48 34.92 -2.26
CA GLU A 465 12.41 36.00 -2.53
C GLU A 465 12.52 36.24 -4.03
N GLN A 466 12.27 37.47 -4.45
CA GLN A 466 12.53 37.88 -5.83
C GLN A 466 14.00 38.25 -5.97
N LEU A 467 14.78 37.34 -6.56
CA LEU A 467 16.21 37.48 -6.79
C LEU A 467 16.49 37.64 -8.29
N ASP A 468 17.60 38.31 -8.62
CA ASP A 468 18.08 38.36 -10.00
C ASP A 468 18.98 37.14 -10.27
N PRO A 469 18.64 36.27 -11.24
CA PRO A 469 19.46 35.11 -11.53
C PRO A 469 20.75 35.55 -12.21
N TYR A 470 21.85 34.89 -11.87
CA TYR A 470 23.14 35.13 -12.53
C TYR A 470 23.49 34.03 -13.54
N ILE A 471 22.85 32.87 -13.45
CA ILE A 471 22.85 31.85 -14.51
C ILE A 471 21.41 31.40 -14.74
N THR A 472 21.01 31.26 -16.00
CA THR A 472 19.75 30.61 -16.38
C THR A 472 20.00 29.53 -17.43
N LEU A 473 19.22 28.45 -17.35
CA LEU A 473 19.17 27.35 -18.29
C LEU A 473 17.72 27.25 -18.78
N ASP A 474 17.49 27.55 -20.05
CA ASP A 474 16.18 27.46 -20.70
C ASP A 474 16.21 26.28 -21.69
N PHE A 475 15.45 25.24 -21.37
CA PHE A 475 15.33 24.01 -22.13
C PHE A 475 14.05 24.06 -22.97
N LYS A 476 14.17 24.41 -24.25
CA LYS A 476 13.02 24.39 -25.18
C LYS A 476 12.89 23.04 -25.84
N TYR A 477 11.73 22.42 -25.67
CA TYR A 477 11.42 21.14 -26.27
C TYR A 477 11.10 21.30 -27.76
N ARG A 478 11.26 20.22 -28.52
CA ARG A 478 10.68 20.15 -29.88
C ARG A 478 9.17 20.03 -29.76
N GLU A 479 8.46 20.52 -30.77
CA GLU A 479 7.00 20.59 -30.77
C GLU A 479 6.36 19.21 -30.55
N GLU A 480 6.95 18.15 -31.10
CA GLU A 480 6.51 16.77 -30.92
C GLU A 480 6.62 16.24 -29.48
N TYR A 481 7.33 16.94 -28.58
CA TYR A 481 7.51 16.55 -27.18
C TYR A 481 6.85 17.51 -26.17
N TYR A 482 6.06 18.48 -26.63
CA TYR A 482 5.35 19.40 -25.72
C TYR A 482 4.39 18.67 -24.79
N ASP A 483 3.66 17.70 -25.34
CA ASP A 483 2.74 16.89 -24.56
C ASP A 483 3.52 16.00 -23.58
N THR A 484 4.65 15.41 -23.99
CA THR A 484 5.52 14.58 -23.15
C THR A 484 5.94 15.27 -21.85
N TYR A 485 6.35 16.55 -21.91
CA TYR A 485 6.78 17.29 -20.72
C TYR A 485 5.65 18.13 -20.11
N GLY A 486 4.46 18.16 -20.73
CA GLY A 486 3.33 19.01 -20.35
C GLY A 486 3.60 20.52 -20.50
N ARG A 487 4.64 20.91 -21.24
CA ARG A 487 5.07 22.31 -21.46
C ARG A 487 6.02 22.41 -22.64
N SER A 488 6.17 23.63 -23.18
CA SER A 488 7.08 23.89 -24.29
C SER A 488 8.53 24.13 -23.86
N GLU A 489 8.74 24.56 -22.62
CA GLU A 489 10.07 24.85 -22.08
C GLU A 489 10.12 24.66 -20.55
N ASP A 490 11.31 24.33 -20.04
CA ASP A 490 11.65 24.36 -18.62
C ASP A 490 12.77 25.35 -18.35
N VAL A 491 12.67 26.14 -17.28
CA VAL A 491 13.69 27.12 -16.90
C VAL A 491 14.27 26.82 -15.52
N ILE A 492 15.59 26.59 -15.47
CA ILE A 492 16.35 26.53 -14.22
C ILE A 492 17.10 27.85 -14.05
N ALA A 493 16.97 28.49 -12.89
CA ALA A 493 17.70 29.71 -12.59
C ALA A 493 18.51 29.58 -11.29
N PHE A 494 19.74 30.12 -11.30
CA PHE A 494 20.65 30.10 -10.17
C PHE A 494 20.88 31.51 -9.63
N TYR A 495 20.82 31.63 -8.31
CA TYR A 495 21.03 32.87 -7.57
C TYR A 495 22.16 32.70 -6.58
N LYS A 496 22.97 33.75 -6.40
CA LYS A 496 24.06 33.73 -5.43
C LYS A 496 23.51 33.75 -4.00
N SER A 497 24.16 33.03 -3.10
CA SER A 497 23.89 33.08 -1.65
C SER A 497 25.21 33.20 -0.88
N ASP A 498 25.17 33.76 0.33
CA ASP A 498 26.36 34.10 1.14
C ASP A 498 26.97 32.89 1.88
N ASP A 499 26.34 31.72 1.79
CA ASP A 499 26.64 30.50 2.54
C ASP A 499 27.45 29.45 1.74
N ARG A 500 28.16 29.87 0.68
CA ARG A 500 28.87 28.99 -0.29
C ARG A 500 27.93 28.00 -1.00
N LYS A 501 26.65 28.32 -1.04
CA LYS A 501 25.65 27.67 -1.88
C LYS A 501 25.09 28.68 -2.87
N ASN A 502 24.35 28.18 -3.83
CA ASN A 502 23.50 28.98 -4.70
C ASN A 502 22.08 28.45 -4.55
N ILE A 503 21.14 29.38 -4.61
CA ILE A 503 19.72 29.06 -4.65
C ILE A 503 19.37 28.65 -6.08
N VAL A 504 18.49 27.68 -6.22
CA VAL A 504 18.01 27.16 -7.50
C VAL A 504 16.50 27.30 -7.54
N SER A 505 15.99 27.96 -8.57
CA SER A 505 14.58 27.91 -8.91
C SER A 505 14.33 27.09 -10.16
N VAL A 506 13.18 26.42 -10.20
CA VAL A 506 12.68 25.67 -11.35
C VAL A 506 11.34 26.25 -11.73
N ASN A 507 11.24 26.79 -12.94
CA ASN A 507 10.06 27.44 -13.50
C ASN A 507 9.49 28.58 -12.65
N GLY A 508 10.37 29.27 -11.93
CA GLY A 508 10.03 30.38 -11.04
C GLY A 508 9.98 30.01 -9.56
N ASP A 509 9.78 28.74 -9.24
CA ASP A 509 9.70 28.28 -7.85
C ASP A 509 11.09 28.05 -7.27
N ILE A 510 11.44 28.72 -6.17
CA ILE A 510 12.70 28.45 -5.44
C ILE A 510 12.51 27.15 -4.64
N LEU A 511 13.26 26.11 -5.03
CA LEU A 511 13.07 24.75 -4.49
C LEU A 511 14.32 24.18 -3.82
N TYR A 512 15.50 24.63 -4.21
CA TYR A 512 16.75 24.00 -3.77
C TYR A 512 17.86 24.99 -3.47
N LYS A 513 18.83 24.52 -2.70
CA LYS A 513 20.20 25.04 -2.70
C LYS A 513 21.16 23.97 -3.22
N VAL A 514 22.12 24.41 -4.02
CA VAL A 514 23.22 23.60 -4.54
C VAL A 514 24.55 24.22 -4.13
N ARG A 515 25.64 23.44 -4.04
CA ARG A 515 26.95 24.02 -3.72
C ARG A 515 27.38 25.05 -4.75
N GLN A 516 28.06 26.10 -4.30
CA GLN A 516 28.60 27.11 -5.19
C GLN A 516 29.53 26.53 -6.27
N ILE A 517 30.32 25.51 -5.90
CA ILE A 517 31.23 24.80 -6.80
C ILE A 517 30.52 24.15 -7.99
N TYR A 518 29.25 23.75 -7.87
CA TYR A 518 28.46 23.22 -9.00
C TYR A 518 28.33 24.25 -10.12
N THR A 519 27.94 25.47 -9.77
CA THR A 519 27.78 26.55 -10.76
C THR A 519 29.11 27.10 -11.24
N GLN A 520 30.14 27.10 -10.39
CA GLN A 520 31.50 27.40 -10.83
C GLN A 520 31.93 26.39 -11.89
N ARG A 521 31.65 25.11 -11.64
CA ARG A 521 31.94 24.03 -12.58
C ARG A 521 31.13 24.13 -13.86
N LEU A 522 29.88 24.57 -13.79
CA LEU A 522 29.06 24.88 -14.96
C LEU A 522 29.76 25.91 -15.85
N LEU A 523 30.23 27.03 -15.28
CA LEU A 523 30.94 28.07 -16.01
C LEU A 523 32.29 27.59 -16.57
N GLU A 524 33.06 26.82 -15.79
CA GLU A 524 34.32 26.22 -16.24
C GLU A 524 34.11 25.23 -17.40
N ASN A 525 33.07 24.39 -17.32
CA ASN A 525 32.75 23.43 -18.37
C ASN A 525 32.24 24.13 -19.64
N LEU A 526 31.51 25.24 -19.50
CA LEU A 526 31.08 26.06 -20.62
C LEU A 526 32.28 26.66 -21.36
N ASP A 527 33.28 27.17 -20.66
CA ASP A 527 34.54 27.64 -21.26
C ASP A 527 35.32 26.50 -21.93
N ALA A 528 35.44 25.36 -21.25
CA ALA A 528 36.13 24.18 -21.76
C ALA A 528 35.51 23.64 -23.07
N LEU A 529 34.20 23.77 -23.23
CA LEU A 529 33.46 23.35 -24.43
C LEU A 529 33.93 24.09 -25.68
N PHE A 530 34.29 25.39 -25.57
CA PHE A 530 34.75 26.20 -26.70
C PHE A 530 36.28 26.24 -26.82
N ASN A 531 37.00 26.21 -25.70
CA ASN A 531 38.46 26.40 -25.67
C ASN A 531 39.27 25.09 -25.61
N GLY A 532 38.62 23.93 -25.65
CA GLY A 532 39.28 22.63 -25.78
C GLY A 532 39.78 22.01 -24.47
N GLY A 533 38.98 22.12 -23.40
CA GLY A 533 39.26 21.52 -22.09
C GLY A 533 38.51 20.19 -21.83
N GLU A 534 38.87 19.53 -20.73
CA GLU A 534 38.15 18.36 -20.22
C GLU A 534 36.90 18.81 -19.43
N ILE A 535 35.74 18.21 -19.74
CA ILE A 535 34.51 18.44 -19.00
C ILE A 535 34.54 17.64 -17.70
N LYS A 536 34.33 18.32 -16.59
CA LYS A 536 34.38 17.72 -15.26
C LYS A 536 32.99 17.59 -14.68
N LEU A 537 32.66 16.38 -14.21
CA LEU A 537 31.37 16.06 -13.61
C LEU A 537 31.40 16.06 -12.08
N ASP A 538 32.59 16.18 -11.49
CA ASP A 538 32.80 16.31 -10.05
C ASP A 538 32.63 17.76 -9.59
N TRP A 539 31.86 17.94 -8.52
CA TRP A 539 31.59 19.23 -7.90
C TRP A 539 31.38 19.08 -6.39
#